data_AF-A0A171KWE8-F1
#
_entry.id   AF-A0A171KWE8-F1
#
_cell.length_a   1.000
_cell.length_b   1.000
_cell.length_c   1.000
_cell.angle_alpha   90.00
_cell.angle_beta   90.00
_cell.angle_gamma   90.00
#
_symmetry.space_group_name_H-M   'P 1'
#
loop_
_entity.id
_entity.type
_entity.pdbx_description
1 polymer ?
#
loop_
_entity_poly.entity_id
_entity_poly.type
_entity_poly.pdbx_seq_one_letter_code
_entity_poly.pdbx_strand_id
1 'polypeptide(L)'
;MSYSISARQTARLAGGAAGLLIALGVSAQEQAVQPHAIVVFSGVGVAGEADPGDKPGRWMRMPPTLGPDGKLHGMTAGSSYFKDSRWFSVAADGQGYTVRQPDDVIAMVAGPLVSTGQGSAGKLFGSTGTAAFEMVPGQAAVKLEPATPAGEALKISSLSSAMAAGADGSVFFGGRTSNTNPQVWRRLAAGGFELVADFGRPEYVVSKEIIPGISMVDKYLKGDSTIALVWSEADQALYGVTEDVSSTGKNGDAQTVPGDKPAGTIYRIKASGFKADGSSPIEILHTFAASRDGAAKSLTYRAPALLEVGEWLYGTTTAGTKVGNANDKQDGRIWRMRKDCVSTAESSCLEIVYRFDTAGVLTAANGGALPLGPLVYAADGNVYGTTFQGGKDATSEQNGQGTLFRIANPTAAKLEDVEFAQLHAFDASSTGSRPSGLALATKADGKQTIVGVTEFGGNASDTYNAVDNIGTGFGTVFAFEVALPAAAITRFQADGSQAAKVAEGSKVTLAWASSGASVCEAGGDWSGAQQTEGSAQVGPLAYRAEPYRYTLVCQSADGAASQEQAVTVSVEQKAVTPEPGEESGAGNEGKGGGGGSLPWQALALLPLALLRQRLRAARKGTVLL
;
A
#
# COMPACT_ATOMS: atom_id res chain seq x y z
N MET A 1 -7.56 52.57 30.37
CA MET A 1 -7.65 51.71 31.57
C MET A 1 -7.25 50.32 31.16
N SER A 2 -6.05 49.94 31.58
CA SER A 2 -5.33 48.73 31.20
C SER A 2 -5.77 47.55 32.06
N TYR A 3 -5.78 46.34 31.50
CA TYR A 3 -5.28 45.17 32.23
C TYR A 3 -4.64 44.19 31.24
N SER A 4 -3.32 44.11 31.34
CA SER A 4 -2.41 43.14 30.75
C SER A 4 -2.48 41.82 31.52
N ILE A 5 -2.44 40.67 30.83
CA ILE A 5 -2.05 39.40 31.46
C ILE A 5 -0.72 38.97 30.83
N SER A 6 0.29 38.87 31.69
CA SER A 6 1.70 38.66 31.40
C SER A 6 2.02 37.20 31.09
N ALA A 7 2.85 36.98 30.07
CA ALA A 7 3.64 35.77 29.89
C ALA A 7 4.86 35.74 30.85
N ARG A 8 5.31 34.53 31.25
CA ARG A 8 6.62 34.09 31.80
C ARG A 8 6.39 32.94 32.81
N GLN A 9 7.20 31.90 32.98
CA GLN A 9 8.32 31.28 32.28
C GLN A 9 8.65 30.00 33.13
N THR A 10 8.97 28.89 32.46
CA THR A 10 9.98 27.85 32.82
C THR A 10 10.13 27.25 34.24
N ALA A 11 10.19 25.90 34.22
CA ALA A 11 11.08 25.01 34.98
C ALA A 11 10.86 24.77 36.50
N ARG A 12 10.51 23.51 36.85
CA ARG A 12 11.00 22.81 38.06
C ARG A 12 11.20 21.32 37.76
N LEU A 13 12.47 20.90 37.78
CA LEU A 13 12.90 19.52 37.98
C LEU A 13 13.03 19.23 39.48
N ALA A 14 12.76 17.97 39.84
CA ALA A 14 13.35 17.15 40.91
C ALA A 14 12.38 16.59 41.98
N GLY A 15 12.27 15.25 42.00
CA GLY A 15 12.19 14.45 43.23
C GLY A 15 11.01 13.47 43.32
N GLY A 16 11.24 12.17 43.05
CA GLY A 16 10.33 11.12 43.54
C GLY A 16 10.40 9.74 42.87
N ALA A 17 11.36 8.92 43.30
CA ALA A 17 11.37 7.44 43.32
C ALA A 17 11.22 6.63 42.01
N ALA A 18 12.31 5.95 41.67
CA ALA A 18 12.48 4.99 40.60
C ALA A 18 11.68 3.69 40.80
N GLY A 19 10.83 3.35 39.83
CA GLY A 19 10.39 1.99 39.52
C GLY A 19 11.09 1.55 38.23
N LEU A 20 12.06 0.65 38.37
CA LEU A 20 12.89 0.13 37.28
C LEU A 20 12.07 -0.84 36.42
N LEU A 21 11.42 -0.34 35.37
CA LEU A 21 10.99 -1.13 34.22
C LEU A 21 12.07 -0.95 33.14
N ILE A 22 12.91 -1.96 32.97
CA ILE A 22 13.82 -2.07 31.83
C ILE A 22 12.94 -2.38 30.61
N ALA A 23 12.36 -1.33 30.02
CA ALA A 23 11.92 -1.38 28.64
C ALA A 23 13.19 -1.21 27.80
N LEU A 24 13.59 -2.27 27.09
CA LEU A 24 14.52 -2.17 25.97
C LEU A 24 13.81 -1.40 24.85
N GLY A 25 13.67 -0.09 25.03
CA GLY A 25 13.29 0.83 23.99
C GLY A 25 14.47 0.99 23.05
N VAL A 26 14.47 0.23 21.97
CA VAL A 26 15.11 0.72 20.75
C VAL A 26 14.28 1.93 20.34
N SER A 27 14.67 3.12 20.80
CA SER A 27 14.15 4.36 20.22
C SER A 27 14.74 4.43 18.82
N ALA A 28 14.05 3.85 17.84
CA ALA A 28 14.24 4.21 16.46
C ALA A 28 13.92 5.70 16.38
N GLN A 29 14.97 6.51 16.37
CA GLN A 29 14.88 7.93 16.12
C GLN A 29 14.22 8.06 14.75
N GLU A 30 12.94 8.47 14.74
CA GLU A 30 12.14 8.56 13.54
C GLU A 30 12.90 9.39 12.50
N GLN A 31 13.39 8.73 11.45
CA GLN A 31 14.21 9.38 10.45
C GLN A 31 13.33 10.43 9.77
N ALA A 32 13.67 11.70 9.94
CA ALA A 32 12.88 12.78 9.40
C ALA A 32 12.82 12.65 7.87
N VAL A 33 11.62 12.42 7.34
CA VAL A 33 11.38 12.39 5.89
C VAL A 33 11.58 13.80 5.34
N GLN A 34 12.60 13.99 4.52
CA GLN A 34 12.95 15.28 3.92
C GLN A 34 12.83 15.20 2.39
N PRO A 35 11.69 15.58 1.82
CA PRO A 35 11.57 15.66 0.37
C PRO A 35 12.48 16.75 -0.17
N HIS A 36 13.11 16.47 -1.32
CA HIS A 36 13.95 17.41 -2.05
C HIS A 36 13.65 17.32 -3.54
N ALA A 37 13.84 18.43 -4.26
CA ALA A 37 13.68 18.44 -5.71
C ALA A 37 14.83 17.68 -6.37
N ILE A 38 14.51 16.69 -7.20
CA ILE A 38 15.47 15.97 -8.05
C ILE A 38 15.44 16.51 -9.50
N VAL A 39 14.32 17.13 -9.89
CA VAL A 39 14.19 17.90 -11.13
C VAL A 39 13.42 19.17 -10.82
N VAL A 40 13.93 20.32 -11.29
CA VAL A 40 13.22 21.59 -11.26
C VAL A 40 12.95 22.03 -12.69
N PHE A 41 11.69 22.27 -13.04
CA PHE A 41 11.33 22.66 -14.40
C PHE A 41 11.47 24.17 -14.58
N SER A 42 12.12 24.59 -15.65
CA SER A 42 12.38 26.00 -15.97
C SER A 42 11.41 26.59 -17.00
N GLY A 43 10.46 25.80 -17.51
CA GLY A 43 9.41 26.24 -18.46
C GLY A 43 9.87 26.61 -19.87
N VAL A 44 11.15 26.96 -20.05
CA VAL A 44 11.83 26.99 -21.35
C VAL A 44 12.22 25.55 -21.71
N GLY A 45 11.43 24.93 -22.58
CA GLY A 45 11.83 23.65 -23.16
C GLY A 45 13.12 23.85 -23.93
N VAL A 46 14.18 23.11 -23.57
CA VAL A 46 15.42 22.90 -24.33
C VAL A 46 16.14 24.20 -24.74
N ALA A 47 17.39 24.39 -24.33
CA ALA A 47 18.22 25.49 -24.82
C ALA A 47 18.09 25.65 -26.36
N GLY A 48 17.38 26.70 -26.82
CA GLY A 48 17.16 26.92 -28.26
C GLY A 48 15.91 27.71 -28.67
N GLU A 49 14.75 27.57 -28.02
CA GLU A 49 13.51 28.22 -28.52
C GLU A 49 12.72 28.89 -27.38
N ALA A 50 12.98 30.18 -27.18
CA ALA A 50 12.08 31.05 -26.45
C ALA A 50 11.16 31.73 -27.46
N ASP A 51 9.92 31.26 -27.60
CA ASP A 51 8.87 32.04 -28.26
C ASP A 51 8.45 33.18 -27.30
N PRO A 52 8.63 34.47 -27.67
CA PRO A 52 8.38 35.61 -26.78
C PRO A 52 6.89 35.87 -26.48
N GLY A 53 5.96 35.08 -27.05
CA GLY A 53 4.52 35.36 -27.00
C GLY A 53 3.66 34.46 -26.13
N ASP A 54 4.14 33.29 -25.70
CA ASP A 54 3.28 32.27 -25.07
C ASP A 54 3.37 32.24 -23.54
N LYS A 55 2.20 32.24 -22.89
CA LYS A 55 2.05 32.29 -21.42
C LYS A 55 2.63 31.01 -20.78
N PRO A 56 3.15 31.07 -19.54
CA PRO A 56 3.82 29.95 -18.88
C PRO A 56 2.82 28.83 -18.56
N GLY A 57 2.74 27.83 -19.45
CA GLY A 57 1.67 26.85 -19.44
C GLY A 57 2.12 25.40 -19.35
N ARG A 58 3.21 25.08 -18.66
CA ARG A 58 3.68 23.69 -18.50
C ARG A 58 3.71 23.31 -17.03
N TRP A 59 2.65 22.65 -16.55
CA TRP A 59 2.58 22.20 -15.16
C TRP A 59 2.64 20.69 -15.07
N MET A 60 3.19 20.19 -13.97
CA MET A 60 3.06 18.77 -13.63
C MET A 60 1.86 18.55 -12.73
N ARG A 61 1.00 17.62 -13.14
CA ARG A 61 -0.27 17.33 -12.46
C ARG A 61 -0.41 15.87 -12.03
N MET A 62 0.50 15.01 -12.46
CA MET A 62 0.48 13.58 -12.17
C MET A 62 1.90 13.10 -11.87
N PRO A 63 2.06 12.18 -10.91
CA PRO A 63 3.38 11.65 -10.60
C PRO A 63 3.88 10.79 -11.76
N PRO A 64 5.21 10.75 -12.00
CA PRO A 64 5.78 9.85 -12.98
C PRO A 64 5.66 8.39 -12.53
N THR A 65 5.63 7.49 -13.48
CA THR A 65 5.59 6.05 -13.24
C THR A 65 6.96 5.45 -13.49
N LEU A 66 7.45 4.60 -12.58
CA LEU A 66 8.67 3.85 -12.81
C LEU A 66 8.45 2.85 -13.95
N GLY A 67 9.17 3.06 -15.04
CA GLY A 67 9.18 2.19 -16.19
C GLY A 67 10.10 0.98 -15.99
N PRO A 68 9.95 -0.03 -16.86
CA PRO A 68 10.77 -1.25 -16.83
C PRO A 68 12.24 -1.03 -17.20
N ASP A 69 12.57 0.14 -17.78
CA ASP A 69 13.93 0.60 -18.04
C ASP A 69 14.60 1.23 -16.81
N GLY A 70 13.94 1.20 -15.65
CA GLY A 70 14.44 1.77 -14.39
C GLY A 70 14.36 3.30 -14.32
N LYS A 71 13.68 3.94 -15.27
CA LYS A 71 13.49 5.40 -15.30
C LYS A 71 12.07 5.78 -14.92
N LEU A 72 11.92 6.97 -14.39
CA LEU A 72 10.63 7.60 -14.11
C LEU A 72 10.13 8.28 -15.37
N HIS A 73 8.92 7.93 -15.80
CA HIS A 73 8.30 8.43 -17.02
C HIS A 73 7.03 9.20 -16.70
N GLY A 74 6.85 10.36 -17.31
CA GLY A 74 5.66 11.16 -17.08
C GLY A 74 5.39 12.17 -18.19
N MET A 75 4.33 12.95 -17.99
CA MET A 75 3.91 13.98 -18.95
C MET A 75 3.63 15.32 -18.25
N THR A 76 4.04 16.40 -18.89
CA THR A 76 3.65 17.77 -18.50
C THR A 76 2.31 18.13 -19.14
N ALA A 77 1.52 19.00 -18.49
CA ALA A 77 0.25 19.51 -19.00
C ALA A 77 0.39 20.95 -19.54
N GLY A 78 -0.06 21.17 -20.78
CA GLY A 78 -0.14 22.47 -21.47
C GLY A 78 -1.28 23.40 -20.99
N SER A 79 -1.21 24.73 -21.21
CA SER A 79 -2.24 25.70 -20.81
C SER A 79 -3.42 25.88 -21.77
N SER A 80 -3.24 25.65 -23.08
CA SER A 80 -4.22 25.95 -24.14
C SER A 80 -4.56 24.69 -24.93
N TYR A 81 -5.61 23.97 -24.50
CA TYR A 81 -6.05 22.72 -25.15
C TYR A 81 -4.93 21.69 -25.39
N PHE A 82 -3.88 21.76 -24.57
CA PHE A 82 -2.85 20.73 -24.39
C PHE A 82 -2.02 20.35 -25.61
N LYS A 83 -1.90 21.22 -26.63
CA LYS A 83 -0.98 21.01 -27.77
C LYS A 83 0.50 20.99 -27.36
N ASP A 84 0.83 21.52 -26.18
CA ASP A 84 2.20 21.69 -25.68
C ASP A 84 2.62 20.72 -24.57
N SER A 85 1.84 19.67 -24.32
CA SER A 85 2.24 18.59 -23.42
C SER A 85 3.60 18.02 -23.85
N ARG A 86 4.42 17.57 -22.91
CA ARG A 86 5.74 16.98 -23.19
C ARG A 86 5.90 15.68 -22.41
N TRP A 87 6.46 14.68 -23.08
CA TRP A 87 6.90 13.47 -22.42
C TRP A 87 8.27 13.72 -21.79
N PHE A 88 8.46 13.27 -20.56
CA PHE A 88 9.76 13.25 -19.93
C PHE A 88 10.10 11.85 -19.42
N SER A 89 11.40 11.55 -19.41
CA SER A 89 11.95 10.46 -18.61
C SER A 89 13.12 10.99 -17.79
N VAL A 90 13.22 10.57 -16.54
CA VAL A 90 14.33 10.92 -15.64
C VAL A 90 14.83 9.65 -14.96
N ALA A 91 16.13 9.53 -14.73
CA ALA A 91 16.63 8.45 -13.88
C ALA A 91 16.03 8.56 -12.47
N ALA A 92 15.89 7.43 -11.78
CA ALA A 92 15.27 7.41 -10.44
C ALA A 92 16.04 8.24 -9.39
N ASP A 93 17.34 8.46 -9.62
CA ASP A 93 18.23 9.31 -8.82
C ASP A 93 18.22 10.79 -9.25
N GLY A 94 17.38 11.16 -10.22
CA GLY A 94 17.31 12.51 -10.79
C GLY A 94 18.37 12.83 -11.85
N GLN A 95 19.34 11.93 -12.11
CA GLN A 95 20.43 12.20 -13.02
C GLN A 95 20.03 12.01 -14.48
N GLY A 96 20.10 13.09 -15.26
CA GLY A 96 19.76 13.07 -16.67
C GLY A 96 18.26 12.95 -16.90
N TYR A 97 17.69 13.97 -17.54
CA TYR A 97 16.31 13.93 -17.99
C TYR A 97 16.27 14.10 -19.51
N THR A 98 15.38 13.37 -20.16
CA THR A 98 15.05 13.58 -21.58
C THR A 98 13.65 14.14 -21.66
N VAL A 99 13.47 15.12 -22.54
CA VAL A 99 12.15 15.66 -22.89
C VAL A 99 11.97 15.48 -24.38
N ARG A 100 10.82 14.95 -24.79
CA ARG A 100 10.46 14.86 -26.21
C ARG A 100 9.07 15.43 -26.44
N GLN A 101 8.86 15.98 -27.63
CA GLN A 101 7.49 16.28 -28.06
C GLN A 101 6.73 14.95 -28.18
N PRO A 102 5.50 14.87 -27.66
CA PRO A 102 4.62 13.76 -27.97
C PRO A 102 4.27 13.83 -29.46
N ASP A 103 4.17 12.68 -30.13
CA ASP A 103 3.59 12.61 -31.47
C ASP A 103 2.11 13.10 -31.43
N ASP A 104 1.53 13.47 -32.57
CA ASP A 104 0.18 14.06 -32.74
C ASP A 104 -1.00 13.32 -32.04
N VAL A 105 -0.72 12.12 -31.50
CA VAL A 105 -1.65 11.23 -30.80
C VAL A 105 -1.89 11.61 -29.33
N ILE A 106 -0.94 12.27 -28.64
CA ILE A 106 -0.95 12.39 -27.16
C ILE A 106 -1.11 13.84 -26.69
N ALA A 107 -2.20 14.51 -27.07
CA ALA A 107 -2.43 15.88 -26.63
C ALA A 107 -2.87 15.95 -25.16
N MET A 108 -3.63 14.98 -24.64
CA MET A 108 -4.18 15.03 -23.28
C MET A 108 -3.73 13.78 -22.53
N VAL A 109 -3.31 13.89 -21.28
CA VAL A 109 -3.30 12.72 -20.37
C VAL A 109 -4.29 12.99 -19.26
N ALA A 110 -5.21 12.05 -19.06
CA ALA A 110 -6.31 12.19 -18.12
C ALA A 110 -5.97 11.62 -16.73
N GLY A 111 -4.95 10.76 -16.58
CA GLY A 111 -4.55 10.14 -15.31
C GLY A 111 -3.09 9.63 -15.27
N PRO A 112 -2.59 9.20 -14.09
CA PRO A 112 -1.24 8.65 -13.97
C PRO A 112 -1.05 7.44 -14.89
N LEU A 113 0.16 7.25 -15.41
CA LEU A 113 0.45 6.11 -16.26
C LEU A 113 0.44 4.81 -15.44
N VAL A 114 0.01 3.71 -16.05
CA VAL A 114 0.14 2.38 -15.45
C VAL A 114 1.18 1.58 -16.22
N SER A 115 2.05 0.90 -15.48
CA SER A 115 2.94 -0.11 -16.05
C SER A 115 2.34 -1.47 -15.77
N THR A 116 2.15 -2.27 -16.80
CA THR A 116 1.97 -3.71 -16.65
C THR A 116 3.37 -4.30 -16.36
N GLY A 117 3.50 -5.21 -15.41
CA GLY A 117 4.80 -5.77 -15.00
C GLY A 117 5.55 -6.50 -16.13
N GLN A 118 6.66 -7.15 -15.81
CA GLN A 118 7.59 -7.75 -16.78
C GLN A 118 6.97 -8.80 -17.76
N GLY A 119 5.70 -9.20 -17.60
CA GLY A 119 4.98 -10.07 -18.55
C GLY A 119 4.38 -9.38 -19.79
N SER A 120 4.44 -8.05 -19.89
CA SER A 120 3.68 -7.25 -20.88
C SER A 120 4.54 -6.55 -21.95
N ALA A 121 5.72 -7.09 -22.24
CA ALA A 121 6.75 -6.46 -23.07
C ALA A 121 7.27 -5.10 -22.56
N GLY A 122 7.02 -4.77 -21.28
CA GLY A 122 7.55 -3.54 -20.67
C GLY A 122 6.90 -2.27 -21.21
N LYS A 123 5.58 -2.27 -21.37
CA LYS A 123 4.82 -1.12 -21.86
C LYS A 123 4.27 -0.26 -20.72
N LEU A 124 4.21 1.04 -20.98
CA LEU A 124 3.44 2.01 -20.22
C LEU A 124 2.12 2.27 -20.94
N PHE A 125 1.05 2.37 -20.17
CA PHE A 125 -0.28 2.69 -20.67
C PHE A 125 -0.77 3.98 -20.04
N GLY A 126 -1.54 4.74 -20.83
CA GLY A 126 -2.19 5.95 -20.37
C GLY A 126 -3.51 6.17 -21.10
N SER A 127 -4.28 7.13 -20.60
CA SER A 127 -5.47 7.63 -21.27
C SER A 127 -5.28 9.11 -21.59
N THR A 128 -5.63 9.49 -22.81
CA THR A 128 -6.06 10.83 -23.16
C THR A 128 -7.55 10.97 -22.85
N GLY A 129 -8.03 12.19 -22.65
CA GLY A 129 -9.44 12.42 -22.33
C GLY A 129 -10.45 11.74 -23.28
N THR A 130 -9.99 11.30 -24.47
CA THR A 130 -10.78 10.64 -25.51
C THR A 130 -10.21 9.32 -26.05
N ALA A 131 -8.97 8.91 -25.72
CA ALA A 131 -8.35 7.70 -26.27
C ALA A 131 -7.34 7.07 -25.31
N ALA A 132 -7.19 5.76 -25.31
CA ALA A 132 -6.07 5.11 -24.59
C ALA A 132 -4.83 5.07 -25.49
N PHE A 133 -3.64 4.97 -24.89
CA PHE A 133 -2.40 4.73 -25.61
C PHE A 133 -1.51 3.73 -24.87
N GLU A 134 -0.64 3.09 -25.63
CA GLU A 134 0.45 2.27 -25.10
C GLU A 134 1.79 2.78 -25.61
N MET A 135 2.86 2.45 -24.90
CA MET A 135 4.19 2.92 -25.25
C MET A 135 5.27 2.04 -24.68
N VAL A 136 6.27 1.75 -25.50
CA VAL A 136 7.54 1.18 -25.05
C VAL A 136 8.50 2.34 -24.75
N PRO A 137 9.17 2.37 -23.59
CA PRO A 137 10.19 3.38 -23.30
C PRO A 137 11.19 3.53 -24.46
N GLY A 138 11.42 4.78 -24.88
CA GLY A 138 12.28 5.09 -26.03
C GLY A 138 11.60 5.04 -27.41
N GLN A 139 10.36 4.56 -27.51
CA GLN A 139 9.58 4.54 -28.76
C GLN A 139 8.44 5.57 -28.74
N ALA A 140 7.86 5.85 -29.91
CA ALA A 140 6.63 6.62 -30.07
C ALA A 140 5.46 5.94 -29.35
N ALA A 141 4.52 6.72 -28.81
CA ALA A 141 3.31 6.12 -28.25
C ALA A 141 2.34 5.75 -29.37
N VAL A 142 1.62 4.67 -29.15
CA VAL A 142 0.65 4.13 -30.10
C VAL A 142 -0.75 4.35 -29.53
N LYS A 143 -1.60 5.04 -30.28
CA LYS A 143 -3.02 5.17 -29.95
C LYS A 143 -3.65 3.78 -29.96
N LEU A 144 -4.38 3.45 -28.92
CA LEU A 144 -5.18 2.24 -28.88
C LEU A 144 -6.54 2.54 -29.52
N GLU A 145 -6.82 1.88 -30.64
CA GLU A 145 -8.14 1.91 -31.26
C GLU A 145 -9.02 0.85 -30.58
N PRO A 146 -10.08 1.24 -29.85
CA PRO A 146 -10.92 0.29 -29.14
C PRO A 146 -11.69 -0.59 -30.13
N ALA A 147 -11.46 -1.90 -30.06
CA ALA A 147 -12.20 -2.88 -30.85
C ALA A 147 -12.37 -4.17 -30.04
N THR A 148 -13.49 -4.87 -30.24
CA THR A 148 -13.71 -6.19 -29.63
C THR A 148 -12.66 -7.19 -30.11
N PRO A 149 -12.47 -8.34 -29.44
CA PRO A 149 -11.58 -9.40 -29.95
C PRO A 149 -11.96 -9.90 -31.36
N ALA A 150 -13.23 -9.72 -31.77
CA ALA A 150 -13.70 -10.02 -33.12
C ALA A 150 -13.44 -8.91 -34.16
N GLY A 151 -12.83 -7.79 -33.75
CA GLY A 151 -12.48 -6.66 -34.62
C GLY A 151 -13.57 -5.61 -34.82
N GLU A 152 -14.67 -5.66 -34.04
CA GLU A 152 -15.72 -4.66 -34.10
C GLU A 152 -15.29 -3.38 -33.38
N ALA A 153 -15.31 -2.23 -34.08
CA ALA A 153 -14.91 -0.96 -33.51
C ALA A 153 -15.85 -0.52 -32.37
N LEU A 154 -15.28 -0.11 -31.25
CA LEU A 154 -15.99 0.35 -30.06
C LEU A 154 -15.91 1.87 -29.96
N LYS A 155 -17.03 2.51 -29.66
CA LYS A 155 -17.09 3.96 -29.51
C LYS A 155 -16.80 4.36 -28.06
N ILE A 156 -15.64 4.97 -27.82
CA ILE A 156 -15.33 5.63 -26.54
C ILE A 156 -15.44 7.15 -26.74
N SER A 157 -16.29 7.82 -25.97
CA SER A 157 -16.42 9.28 -26.03
C SER A 157 -15.47 9.97 -25.06
N SER A 158 -15.17 9.33 -23.93
CA SER A 158 -14.20 9.83 -22.95
C SER A 158 -13.60 8.69 -22.14
N LEU A 159 -12.34 8.83 -21.76
CA LEU A 159 -11.68 8.01 -20.74
C LEU A 159 -11.39 8.87 -19.51
N SER A 160 -11.57 8.28 -18.34
CA SER A 160 -11.20 8.90 -17.07
C SER A 160 -9.71 8.64 -16.76
N SER A 161 -9.26 9.25 -15.66
CA SER A 161 -7.95 9.00 -15.07
C SER A 161 -7.80 7.60 -14.45
N ALA A 162 -8.90 6.88 -14.29
CA ALA A 162 -8.94 5.63 -13.54
C ALA A 162 -8.38 4.51 -14.40
N MET A 163 -7.21 3.99 -13.99
CA MET A 163 -6.58 2.85 -14.64
C MET A 163 -6.04 1.89 -13.60
N ALA A 164 -6.05 0.60 -13.95
CA ALA A 164 -5.38 -0.45 -13.20
C ALA A 164 -4.78 -1.46 -14.16
N ALA A 165 -3.64 -2.05 -13.79
CA ALA A 165 -3.01 -3.14 -14.53
C ALA A 165 -3.25 -4.46 -13.78
N GLY A 166 -3.66 -5.50 -14.51
CA GLY A 166 -3.68 -6.87 -14.00
C GLY A 166 -2.32 -7.56 -14.22
N ALA A 167 -1.98 -8.57 -13.41
CA ALA A 167 -0.73 -9.34 -13.57
C ALA A 167 -0.70 -10.16 -14.86
N ASP A 168 -1.85 -10.45 -15.45
CA ASP A 168 -1.96 -11.08 -16.77
C ASP A 168 -1.55 -10.14 -17.91
N GLY A 169 -1.23 -8.87 -17.62
CA GLY A 169 -0.90 -7.83 -18.59
C GLY A 169 -2.12 -7.13 -19.19
N SER A 170 -3.33 -7.39 -18.68
CA SER A 170 -4.51 -6.61 -19.04
C SER A 170 -4.51 -5.24 -18.36
N VAL A 171 -5.20 -4.28 -18.98
CA VAL A 171 -5.31 -2.91 -18.46
C VAL A 171 -6.76 -2.50 -18.44
N PHE A 172 -7.22 -2.02 -17.28
CA PHE A 172 -8.57 -1.54 -17.06
C PHE A 172 -8.61 -0.01 -17.18
N PHE A 173 -9.69 0.50 -17.74
CA PHE A 173 -9.91 1.93 -17.96
C PHE A 173 -11.34 2.31 -17.54
N GLY A 174 -11.47 3.33 -16.70
CA GLY A 174 -12.74 4.02 -16.52
C GLY A 174 -13.04 4.92 -17.72
N GLY A 175 -14.30 5.07 -18.09
CA GLY A 175 -14.67 5.91 -19.23
C GLY A 175 -16.17 6.05 -19.45
N ARG A 176 -16.52 6.55 -20.62
CA ARG A 176 -17.89 6.84 -21.06
C ARG A 176 -18.04 6.65 -22.57
N THR A 177 -19.21 6.19 -23.03
CA THR A 177 -19.64 6.28 -24.45
C THR A 177 -20.47 7.54 -24.75
N SER A 178 -21.05 8.14 -23.70
CA SER A 178 -21.79 9.40 -23.75
C SER A 178 -21.76 10.08 -22.38
N ASN A 179 -22.26 11.31 -22.27
CA ASN A 179 -22.31 12.03 -20.99
C ASN A 179 -23.16 11.32 -19.91
N THR A 180 -24.00 10.37 -20.31
CA THR A 180 -24.94 9.62 -19.44
C THR A 180 -24.74 8.11 -19.56
N ASN A 181 -23.52 7.66 -19.90
CA ASN A 181 -23.24 6.22 -19.91
C ASN A 181 -21.81 5.93 -19.38
N PRO A 182 -21.64 5.83 -18.04
CA PRO A 182 -20.38 5.49 -17.42
C PRO A 182 -20.07 4.00 -17.54
N GLN A 183 -18.81 3.69 -17.84
CA GLN A 183 -18.36 2.35 -18.19
C GLN A 183 -16.95 2.04 -17.70
N VAL A 184 -16.62 0.75 -17.64
CA VAL A 184 -15.26 0.24 -17.42
C VAL A 184 -14.91 -0.72 -18.53
N TRP A 185 -13.75 -0.49 -19.14
CA TRP A 185 -13.21 -1.28 -20.23
C TRP A 185 -11.97 -2.03 -19.78
N ARG A 186 -11.70 -3.19 -20.38
CA ARG A 186 -10.46 -3.94 -20.22
C ARG A 186 -9.82 -4.16 -21.57
N ARG A 187 -8.58 -3.72 -21.73
CA ARG A 187 -7.71 -4.17 -22.82
C ARG A 187 -7.07 -5.48 -22.40
N LEU A 188 -7.25 -6.53 -23.20
CA LEU A 188 -6.60 -7.82 -22.95
C LEU A 188 -5.11 -7.74 -23.29
N ALA A 189 -4.28 -8.58 -22.67
CA ALA A 189 -2.84 -8.62 -22.96
C ALA A 189 -2.54 -8.91 -24.44
N ALA A 190 -3.30 -9.85 -25.03
CA ALA A 190 -3.23 -10.20 -26.45
C ALA A 190 -3.74 -9.11 -27.41
N GLY A 191 -4.31 -8.01 -26.89
CA GLY A 191 -5.01 -6.99 -27.67
C GLY A 191 -6.52 -7.21 -27.70
N GLY A 192 -7.25 -6.21 -28.20
CA GLY A 192 -8.71 -6.16 -28.12
C GLY A 192 -9.23 -5.65 -26.78
N PHE A 193 -10.48 -5.22 -26.78
CA PHE A 193 -11.17 -4.58 -25.66
C PHE A 193 -12.47 -5.30 -25.31
N GLU A 194 -12.73 -5.39 -24.03
CA GLU A 194 -13.97 -5.89 -23.45
C GLU A 194 -14.64 -4.78 -22.66
N LEU A 195 -15.97 -4.65 -22.78
CA LEU A 195 -16.75 -3.83 -21.87
C LEU A 195 -16.98 -4.64 -20.59
N VAL A 196 -16.25 -4.35 -19.52
CA VAL A 196 -16.36 -5.11 -18.27
C VAL A 196 -17.60 -4.70 -17.51
N ALA A 197 -17.87 -3.40 -17.41
CA ALA A 197 -19.01 -2.88 -16.68
C ALA A 197 -19.68 -1.73 -17.44
N ASP A 198 -21.00 -1.79 -17.50
CA ASP A 198 -21.85 -0.69 -17.96
C ASP A 198 -22.76 -0.26 -16.82
N PHE A 199 -22.54 0.95 -16.30
CA PHE A 199 -23.33 1.53 -15.22
C PHE A 199 -24.62 2.18 -15.72
N GLY A 200 -24.74 2.45 -17.04
CA GLY A 200 -25.92 3.02 -17.68
C GLY A 200 -27.01 2.01 -18.03
N ARG A 201 -26.84 0.74 -17.65
CA ARG A 201 -27.85 -0.30 -17.87
C ARG A 201 -29.19 0.06 -17.21
N PRO A 202 -30.34 -0.21 -17.85
CA PRO A 202 -31.66 0.20 -17.34
C PRO A 202 -31.95 -0.25 -15.91
N GLU A 203 -31.47 -1.44 -15.51
CA GLU A 203 -31.61 -1.98 -14.15
C GLU A 203 -30.83 -1.21 -13.08
N TYR A 204 -29.88 -0.36 -13.47
CA TYR A 204 -29.09 0.48 -12.56
C TYR A 204 -29.57 1.94 -12.55
N VAL A 205 -30.43 2.34 -13.50
CA VAL A 205 -30.95 3.71 -13.60
C VAL A 205 -32.27 3.84 -12.83
N VAL A 206 -32.24 4.59 -11.72
CA VAL A 206 -33.38 4.69 -10.79
C VAL A 206 -34.34 5.84 -11.15
N SER A 207 -33.83 6.93 -11.73
CA SER A 207 -34.64 8.07 -12.15
C SER A 207 -33.93 8.91 -13.22
N LYS A 208 -34.69 9.53 -14.12
CA LYS A 208 -34.21 10.55 -15.06
C LYS A 208 -34.83 11.89 -14.68
N GLU A 209 -34.01 12.86 -14.33
CA GLU A 209 -34.50 14.17 -13.88
C GLU A 209 -33.97 15.29 -14.77
N ILE A 210 -34.86 16.22 -15.15
CA ILE A 210 -34.49 17.40 -15.95
C ILE A 210 -34.11 18.52 -14.97
N ILE A 211 -32.83 18.90 -14.95
CA ILE A 211 -32.40 20.11 -14.24
C ILE A 211 -32.53 21.30 -15.20
N PRO A 212 -33.31 22.35 -14.87
CA PRO A 212 -33.44 23.53 -15.70
C PRO A 212 -32.06 24.14 -16.00
N GLY A 213 -31.70 24.21 -17.28
CA GLY A 213 -30.42 24.79 -17.74
C GLY A 213 -29.19 23.89 -17.72
N ILE A 214 -29.27 22.65 -17.21
CA ILE A 214 -28.10 21.73 -17.07
C ILE A 214 -28.27 20.39 -17.85
N SER A 215 -29.45 20.15 -18.47
CA SER A 215 -29.85 18.92 -19.18
C SER A 215 -30.20 17.73 -18.25
N MET A 216 -30.68 16.62 -18.83
CA MET A 216 -31.10 15.41 -18.09
C MET A 216 -29.93 14.79 -17.33
N VAL A 217 -30.15 14.42 -16.07
CA VAL A 217 -29.20 13.66 -15.25
C VAL A 217 -29.84 12.33 -14.88
N ASP A 218 -29.16 11.23 -15.24
CA ASP A 218 -29.54 9.87 -14.85
C ASP A 218 -29.00 9.56 -13.45
N LYS A 219 -29.82 8.93 -12.61
CA LYS A 219 -29.43 8.46 -11.27
C LYS A 219 -28.99 7.00 -11.34
N TYR A 220 -27.73 6.72 -11.00
CA TYR A 220 -27.18 5.36 -11.02
C TYR A 220 -27.06 4.75 -9.62
N LEU A 221 -27.79 3.66 -9.39
CA LEU A 221 -27.79 2.91 -8.12
C LEU A 221 -26.40 2.35 -7.79
N LYS A 222 -25.67 1.90 -8.81
CA LYS A 222 -24.37 1.26 -8.68
C LYS A 222 -23.20 2.26 -8.73
N GLY A 223 -23.46 3.54 -8.98
CA GLY A 223 -22.46 4.59 -9.14
C GLY A 223 -22.32 5.08 -10.58
N ASP A 224 -21.64 6.21 -10.76
CA ASP A 224 -21.41 6.86 -12.08
C ASP A 224 -19.97 6.56 -12.55
N SER A 225 -19.19 7.60 -12.83
CA SER A 225 -17.91 7.49 -13.53
C SER A 225 -16.86 6.97 -12.59
N THR A 226 -16.18 5.92 -13.00
CA THR A 226 -15.07 5.38 -12.22
C THR A 226 -13.90 6.34 -12.30
N ILE A 227 -13.41 6.78 -11.14
CA ILE A 227 -12.34 7.78 -10.99
C ILE A 227 -11.08 7.20 -10.34
N ALA A 228 -11.18 6.04 -9.69
CA ALA A 228 -10.03 5.27 -9.23
C ALA A 228 -10.30 3.78 -9.41
N LEU A 229 -9.25 3.03 -9.76
CA LEU A 229 -9.28 1.58 -9.97
C LEU A 229 -8.06 0.96 -9.30
N VAL A 230 -8.23 -0.24 -8.73
CA VAL A 230 -7.12 -1.11 -8.33
C VAL A 230 -7.51 -2.55 -8.64
N TRP A 231 -6.54 -3.31 -9.17
CA TRP A 231 -6.69 -4.74 -9.37
C TRP A 231 -6.04 -5.47 -8.19
N SER A 232 -6.81 -6.36 -7.56
CA SER A 232 -6.34 -7.23 -6.48
C SER A 232 -6.00 -8.61 -7.05
N GLU A 233 -4.72 -8.95 -7.01
CA GLU A 233 -4.26 -10.30 -7.35
C GLU A 233 -4.75 -11.35 -6.34
N ALA A 234 -4.77 -11.00 -5.05
CA ALA A 234 -5.16 -11.91 -4.00
C ALA A 234 -6.63 -12.34 -4.13
N ASP A 235 -7.52 -11.40 -4.49
CA ASP A 235 -8.95 -11.66 -4.61
C ASP A 235 -9.38 -12.03 -6.03
N GLN A 236 -8.47 -11.88 -7.01
CA GLN A 236 -8.79 -11.93 -8.43
C GLN A 236 -10.02 -11.06 -8.75
N ALA A 237 -9.92 -9.79 -8.37
CA ALA A 237 -11.04 -8.85 -8.49
C ALA A 237 -10.58 -7.42 -8.80
N LEU A 238 -11.40 -6.71 -9.58
CA LEU A 238 -11.26 -5.29 -9.82
C LEU A 238 -12.08 -4.52 -8.77
N TYR A 239 -11.43 -3.59 -8.10
CA TYR A 239 -12.06 -2.64 -7.20
C TYR A 239 -12.06 -1.26 -7.82
N GLY A 240 -13.12 -0.50 -7.59
CA GLY A 240 -13.23 0.86 -8.11
C GLY A 240 -14.02 1.80 -7.23
N VAL A 241 -13.76 3.09 -7.43
CA VAL A 241 -14.50 4.20 -6.81
C VAL A 241 -15.17 5.00 -7.90
N THR A 242 -16.48 5.27 -7.75
CA THR A 242 -17.21 6.15 -8.66
C THR A 242 -17.34 7.57 -8.12
N GLU A 243 -17.45 8.52 -9.03
CA GLU A 243 -17.53 9.94 -8.73
C GLU A 243 -18.90 10.41 -8.21
N ASP A 244 -18.92 11.46 -7.38
CA ASP A 244 -20.06 12.38 -7.21
C ASP A 244 -20.06 13.44 -8.32
N VAL A 245 -20.71 13.15 -9.46
CA VAL A 245 -20.78 14.08 -10.61
C VAL A 245 -21.88 15.12 -10.50
N SER A 246 -22.68 15.10 -9.42
CA SER A 246 -23.81 16.02 -9.30
C SER A 246 -23.73 16.82 -8.00
N SER A 247 -23.88 18.13 -8.11
CA SER A 247 -24.24 18.96 -6.94
C SER A 247 -25.51 18.45 -6.22
N THR A 248 -26.24 17.50 -6.82
CA THR A 248 -27.50 16.94 -6.35
C THR A 248 -27.43 15.63 -5.54
N GLY A 249 -26.35 14.84 -5.58
CA GLY A 249 -26.15 13.70 -4.66
C GLY A 249 -26.86 12.42 -4.96
N LYS A 250 -26.73 12.01 -6.21
CA LYS A 250 -27.56 10.97 -6.78
C LYS A 250 -26.72 9.78 -7.27
N ASN A 251 -25.50 9.60 -6.75
CA ASN A 251 -24.63 8.50 -7.15
C ASN A 251 -24.46 7.51 -6.01
N GLY A 252 -25.08 6.34 -6.17
CA GLY A 252 -25.21 5.32 -5.14
C GLY A 252 -26.63 5.21 -4.57
N ASP A 253 -26.85 4.18 -3.76
CA ASP A 253 -28.14 3.88 -3.18
C ASP A 253 -28.43 4.74 -1.94
N ALA A 254 -29.43 5.63 -2.06
CA ALA A 254 -29.87 6.49 -0.96
C ALA A 254 -30.43 5.71 0.24
N GLN A 255 -30.90 4.47 0.05
CA GLN A 255 -31.37 3.63 1.16
C GLN A 255 -30.21 3.17 2.05
N THR A 256 -28.99 3.07 1.51
CA THR A 256 -27.79 2.67 2.27
C THR A 256 -27.17 3.80 3.08
N VAL A 257 -27.65 5.04 2.91
CA VAL A 257 -27.17 6.22 3.64
C VAL A 257 -28.33 7.07 4.18
N PRO A 258 -29.16 6.55 5.11
CA PRO A 258 -30.33 7.27 5.61
C PRO A 258 -29.96 8.60 6.26
N GLY A 259 -30.61 9.69 5.82
CA GLY A 259 -30.38 11.03 6.36
C GLY A 259 -29.14 11.74 5.82
N ASP A 260 -28.40 11.13 4.88
CA ASP A 260 -27.28 11.76 4.18
C ASP A 260 -27.45 11.63 2.65
N LYS A 261 -26.55 12.29 1.92
CA LYS A 261 -26.52 12.38 0.46
C LYS A 261 -25.55 11.34 -0.11
N PRO A 262 -25.95 10.41 -1.00
CA PRO A 262 -25.02 9.56 -1.74
C PRO A 262 -24.00 10.39 -2.53
N ALA A 263 -22.72 10.04 -2.39
CA ALA A 263 -21.60 10.79 -2.96
C ALA A 263 -20.53 9.89 -3.61
N GLY A 264 -21.00 8.87 -4.33
CA GLY A 264 -20.18 7.86 -5.01
C GLY A 264 -20.28 6.50 -4.34
N THR A 265 -19.70 5.48 -4.96
CA THR A 265 -19.68 4.10 -4.47
C THR A 265 -18.28 3.52 -4.49
N ILE A 266 -18.02 2.57 -3.59
CA ILE A 266 -16.94 1.60 -3.70
C ILE A 266 -17.55 0.30 -4.23
N TYR A 267 -17.02 -0.23 -5.31
CA TYR A 267 -17.51 -1.46 -5.91
C TYR A 267 -16.41 -2.49 -6.13
N ARG A 268 -16.84 -3.75 -6.31
CA ARG A 268 -16.02 -4.88 -6.69
C ARG A 268 -16.64 -5.62 -7.87
N ILE A 269 -15.80 -6.08 -8.79
CA ILE A 269 -16.16 -7.03 -9.85
C ILE A 269 -15.16 -8.17 -9.82
N LYS A 270 -15.62 -9.39 -9.51
CA LYS A 270 -14.76 -10.58 -9.48
C LYS A 270 -14.45 -11.05 -10.89
N ALA A 271 -13.21 -11.47 -11.13
CA ALA A 271 -12.75 -11.92 -12.43
C ALA A 271 -13.55 -13.11 -12.97
N SER A 272 -13.96 -14.02 -12.08
CA SER A 272 -14.78 -15.18 -12.42
C SER A 272 -16.17 -14.83 -12.96
N GLY A 273 -16.64 -13.61 -12.75
CA GLY A 273 -17.92 -13.09 -13.25
C GLY A 273 -17.78 -12.12 -14.42
N PHE A 274 -16.57 -11.92 -14.97
CA PHE A 274 -16.38 -10.99 -16.08
C PHE A 274 -17.13 -11.43 -17.33
N LYS A 275 -17.78 -10.45 -17.94
CA LYS A 275 -18.47 -10.55 -19.22
C LYS A 275 -18.05 -9.37 -20.09
N ALA A 276 -17.89 -9.61 -21.38
CA ALA A 276 -17.40 -8.62 -22.34
C ALA A 276 -18.47 -7.62 -22.82
N ASP A 277 -19.73 -7.79 -22.40
CA ASP A 277 -20.90 -7.03 -22.83
C ASP A 277 -21.35 -5.97 -21.80
N GLY A 278 -20.54 -5.73 -20.78
CA GLY A 278 -20.83 -4.80 -19.69
C GLY A 278 -21.78 -5.31 -18.63
N SER A 279 -22.25 -6.57 -18.72
CA SER A 279 -23.19 -7.17 -17.76
C SER A 279 -22.51 -7.96 -16.63
N SER A 280 -21.21 -7.74 -16.40
CA SER A 280 -20.49 -8.35 -15.27
C SER A 280 -21.18 -7.97 -13.95
N PRO A 281 -21.31 -8.90 -12.99
CA PRO A 281 -21.95 -8.59 -11.71
C PRO A 281 -21.15 -7.54 -10.91
N ILE A 282 -21.77 -6.37 -10.69
CA ILE A 282 -21.21 -5.28 -9.88
C ILE A 282 -21.73 -5.39 -8.44
N GLU A 283 -20.82 -5.67 -7.52
CA GLU A 283 -21.08 -5.69 -6.09
C GLU A 283 -20.72 -4.32 -5.49
N ILE A 284 -21.68 -3.68 -4.81
CA ILE A 284 -21.43 -2.43 -4.10
C ILE A 284 -21.02 -2.77 -2.68
N LEU A 285 -19.80 -2.39 -2.31
CA LEU A 285 -19.27 -2.60 -0.97
C LEU A 285 -19.67 -1.45 -0.04
N HIS A 286 -19.77 -0.23 -0.59
CA HIS A 286 -20.12 0.96 0.17
C HIS A 286 -20.70 2.06 -0.73
N THR A 287 -21.67 2.80 -0.21
CA THR A 287 -22.10 4.09 -0.78
C THR A 287 -21.59 5.19 0.15
N PHE A 288 -20.80 6.12 -0.38
CA PHE A 288 -20.31 7.24 0.42
C PHE A 288 -21.48 8.13 0.84
N ALA A 289 -21.58 8.41 2.13
CA ALA A 289 -22.44 9.44 2.69
C ALA A 289 -21.66 10.76 2.68
N ALA A 290 -22.13 11.78 1.95
CA ALA A 290 -21.38 13.02 1.72
C ALA A 290 -20.91 13.69 3.02
N SER A 291 -21.78 13.71 4.04
CA SER A 291 -21.46 14.33 5.33
C SER A 291 -20.60 13.40 6.19
N ARG A 292 -20.90 12.09 6.25
CA ARG A 292 -20.20 11.10 7.10
C ARG A 292 -18.84 10.63 6.56
N ASP A 293 -18.71 10.49 5.25
CA ASP A 293 -17.53 9.92 4.56
C ASP A 293 -16.83 10.87 3.56
N GLY A 294 -17.49 11.97 3.20
CA GLY A 294 -17.00 12.90 2.19
C GLY A 294 -17.40 12.47 0.78
N ALA A 295 -17.18 13.34 -0.19
CA ALA A 295 -17.51 13.08 -1.59
C ALA A 295 -16.29 12.59 -2.37
N ALA A 296 -16.43 11.45 -3.05
CA ALA A 296 -15.46 10.97 -4.01
C ALA A 296 -15.60 11.79 -5.29
N LYS A 297 -14.91 12.94 -5.40
CA LYS A 297 -15.06 13.85 -6.54
C LYS A 297 -13.75 14.00 -7.31
N SER A 298 -13.82 13.93 -8.63
CA SER A 298 -12.69 14.25 -9.49
C SER A 298 -12.58 15.77 -9.62
N LEU A 299 -11.37 16.28 -9.49
CA LEU A 299 -11.05 17.63 -9.94
C LEU A 299 -10.41 17.51 -11.31
N THR A 300 -10.42 18.58 -12.10
CA THR A 300 -9.88 18.60 -13.47
C THR A 300 -8.48 17.96 -13.53
N TYR A 301 -8.43 16.72 -14.04
CA TYR A 301 -7.25 15.84 -14.17
C TYR A 301 -6.59 15.37 -12.85
N ARG A 302 -7.36 15.30 -11.77
CA ARG A 302 -6.89 14.86 -10.45
C ARG A 302 -7.97 14.04 -9.76
N ALA A 303 -7.66 12.79 -9.45
CA ALA A 303 -8.60 11.87 -8.85
C ALA A 303 -8.29 11.59 -7.37
N PRO A 304 -9.32 11.23 -6.58
CA PRO A 304 -9.10 10.58 -5.31
C PRO A 304 -8.28 9.29 -5.50
N ALA A 305 -7.59 8.90 -4.43
CA ALA A 305 -6.82 7.68 -4.43
C ALA A 305 -7.70 6.44 -4.16
N LEU A 306 -7.27 5.31 -4.72
CA LEU A 306 -7.65 3.98 -4.29
C LEU A 306 -6.37 3.13 -4.26
N LEU A 307 -6.10 2.49 -3.14
CA LEU A 307 -4.90 1.71 -2.88
C LEU A 307 -5.28 0.44 -2.11
N GLU A 308 -4.76 -0.70 -2.52
CA GLU A 308 -4.87 -1.95 -1.75
C GLU A 308 -3.70 -2.08 -0.78
N VAL A 309 -3.99 -2.46 0.47
CA VAL A 309 -3.01 -2.73 1.52
C VAL A 309 -3.41 -4.01 2.26
N GLY A 310 -2.97 -5.16 1.73
CA GLY A 310 -3.36 -6.47 2.25
C GLY A 310 -4.88 -6.65 2.19
N GLU A 311 -5.51 -6.87 3.33
CA GLU A 311 -6.97 -7.05 3.46
C GLU A 311 -7.79 -5.74 3.41
N TRP A 312 -7.11 -4.60 3.32
CA TRP A 312 -7.71 -3.28 3.38
C TRP A 312 -7.64 -2.56 2.04
N LEU A 313 -8.68 -1.80 1.73
CA LEU A 313 -8.65 -0.72 0.75
C LEU A 313 -8.43 0.58 1.51
N TYR A 314 -7.57 1.43 0.97
CA TYR A 314 -7.37 2.81 1.37
C TYR A 314 -7.79 3.72 0.23
N GLY A 315 -8.31 4.88 0.57
CA GLY A 315 -8.55 5.89 -0.44
C GLY A 315 -8.81 7.26 0.14
N THR A 316 -9.12 8.20 -0.74
CA THR A 316 -9.38 9.57 -0.35
C THR A 316 -10.73 10.06 -0.83
N THR A 317 -11.31 11.02 -0.12
CA THR A 317 -12.42 11.85 -0.62
C THR A 317 -11.96 13.30 -0.63
N THR A 318 -12.42 14.05 -1.63
CA THR A 318 -11.87 15.37 -1.96
C THR A 318 -12.71 16.53 -1.44
N ALA A 319 -13.98 16.31 -1.07
CA ALA A 319 -14.83 17.39 -0.55
C ALA A 319 -15.78 16.97 0.59
N GLY A 320 -16.09 17.93 1.47
CA GLY A 320 -17.21 17.89 2.40
C GLY A 320 -18.51 18.47 1.82
N THR A 321 -19.45 18.89 2.68
CA THR A 321 -20.86 19.23 2.32
C THR A 321 -21.07 20.50 1.48
N LYS A 322 -20.03 21.30 1.20
CA LYS A 322 -20.12 22.50 0.33
C LYS A 322 -19.46 22.24 -1.01
N VAL A 323 -20.27 21.96 -2.02
CA VAL A 323 -19.84 21.76 -3.41
C VAL A 323 -20.28 22.98 -4.22
N GLY A 324 -19.34 23.85 -4.63
CA GLY A 324 -19.73 25.06 -5.39
C GLY A 324 -18.61 25.80 -6.13
N ASN A 325 -17.46 26.05 -5.50
CA ASN A 325 -16.40 26.86 -6.11
C ASN A 325 -14.99 26.34 -5.79
N ALA A 326 -14.02 26.61 -6.68
CA ALA A 326 -12.59 26.29 -6.46
C ALA A 326 -11.97 27.02 -5.26
N ASN A 327 -12.70 27.98 -4.67
CA ASN A 327 -12.34 28.76 -3.49
C ASN A 327 -13.06 28.29 -2.22
N ASP A 328 -13.96 27.30 -2.31
CA ASP A 328 -14.56 26.71 -1.13
C ASP A 328 -13.55 25.74 -0.52
N LYS A 329 -13.18 25.97 0.74
CA LYS A 329 -12.33 25.06 1.51
C LYS A 329 -12.98 23.68 1.57
N GLN A 330 -12.25 22.65 1.17
CA GLN A 330 -12.80 21.30 0.98
C GLN A 330 -12.26 20.35 2.04
N ASP A 331 -13.13 19.92 2.95
CA ASP A 331 -12.88 18.93 4.00
C ASP A 331 -12.69 17.53 3.38
N GLY A 332 -11.48 17.26 2.90
CA GLY A 332 -11.10 15.94 2.38
C GLY A 332 -10.88 14.91 3.48
N ARG A 333 -10.93 13.63 3.14
CA ARG A 333 -10.73 12.54 4.12
C ARG A 333 -9.84 11.46 3.56
N ILE A 334 -9.18 10.78 4.48
CA ILE A 334 -8.55 9.49 4.25
C ILE A 334 -9.46 8.46 4.89
N TRP A 335 -9.83 7.45 4.12
CA TRP A 335 -10.64 6.35 4.59
C TRP A 335 -9.94 5.02 4.34
N ARG A 336 -10.33 4.02 5.12
CA ARG A 336 -10.00 2.62 4.86
C ARG A 336 -11.23 1.74 5.02
N MET A 337 -11.22 0.57 4.37
CA MET A 337 -12.31 -0.39 4.46
C MET A 337 -11.77 -1.80 4.22
N ARG A 338 -12.26 -2.77 5.00
CA ARG A 338 -12.00 -4.20 4.79
C ARG A 338 -12.61 -4.68 3.47
N LYS A 339 -11.85 -5.42 2.64
CA LYS A 339 -12.29 -5.93 1.32
C LYS A 339 -13.40 -6.98 1.40
N ASP A 340 -13.54 -7.66 2.53
CA ASP A 340 -14.54 -8.68 2.81
C ASP A 340 -15.82 -8.13 3.46
N CYS A 341 -15.89 -6.82 3.68
CA CYS A 341 -17.02 -6.16 4.35
C CYS A 341 -17.90 -5.41 3.35
N VAL A 342 -19.23 -5.54 3.51
CA VAL A 342 -20.24 -4.80 2.74
C VAL A 342 -21.07 -3.96 3.70
N SER A 343 -21.14 -2.66 3.44
CA SER A 343 -21.88 -1.72 4.28
C SER A 343 -23.37 -1.78 4.02
N THR A 344 -24.17 -1.57 5.07
CA THR A 344 -25.63 -1.51 5.04
C THR A 344 -26.13 -0.15 5.49
N ALA A 345 -27.45 0.05 5.50
CA ALA A 345 -28.06 1.26 6.03
C ALA A 345 -27.78 1.44 7.54
N GLU A 346 -27.60 0.34 8.27
CA GLU A 346 -27.41 0.29 9.72
C GLU A 346 -25.95 0.18 10.14
N SER A 347 -25.04 -0.19 9.23
CA SER A 347 -23.63 -0.45 9.56
C SER A 347 -22.68 -0.02 8.44
N SER A 348 -21.64 0.73 8.79
CA SER A 348 -20.59 1.15 7.86
C SER A 348 -19.32 0.33 8.10
N CYS A 349 -18.80 -0.28 7.03
CA CYS A 349 -17.47 -0.90 7.02
C CYS A 349 -16.34 0.11 6.81
N LEU A 350 -16.70 1.32 6.37
CA LEU A 350 -15.75 2.37 6.06
C LEU A 350 -15.35 3.11 7.33
N GLU A 351 -14.04 3.15 7.57
CA GLU A 351 -13.40 3.82 8.69
C GLU A 351 -12.69 5.08 8.20
N ILE A 352 -12.90 6.20 8.90
CA ILE A 352 -12.23 7.47 8.59
C ILE A 352 -10.93 7.53 9.37
N VAL A 353 -9.81 7.34 8.67
CA VAL A 353 -8.45 7.39 9.23
C VAL A 353 -8.08 8.82 9.61
N TYR A 354 -8.40 9.78 8.75
CA TYR A 354 -8.11 11.18 9.01
C TYR A 354 -9.09 12.10 8.31
N ARG A 355 -9.42 13.21 8.97
CA ARG A 355 -10.25 14.31 8.42
C ARG A 355 -9.36 15.54 8.28
N PHE A 356 -9.22 16.02 7.05
CA PHE A 356 -8.59 17.29 6.77
C PHE A 356 -9.60 18.42 7.00
N ASP A 357 -9.13 19.59 7.43
CA ASP A 357 -9.95 20.80 7.67
C ASP A 357 -11.16 20.60 8.63
N THR A 358 -10.99 19.85 9.71
CA THR A 358 -12.03 19.74 10.74
C THR A 358 -12.29 21.11 11.40
N ALA A 359 -13.37 21.79 10.98
CA ALA A 359 -13.92 23.08 11.43
C ALA A 359 -13.80 24.27 10.46
N GLY A 360 -13.41 24.06 9.19
CA GLY A 360 -13.35 25.13 8.17
C GLY A 360 -12.26 26.17 8.44
N VAL A 361 -11.26 25.80 9.24
CA VAL A 361 -10.09 26.62 9.59
C VAL A 361 -8.85 25.79 9.27
N LEU A 362 -8.34 25.97 8.05
CA LEU A 362 -6.99 25.57 7.72
C LEU A 362 -6.01 26.37 8.57
N THR A 363 -5.17 25.67 9.33
CA THR A 363 -4.01 26.28 9.97
C THR A 363 -2.78 25.49 9.57
N ALA A 364 -1.60 26.12 9.65
CA ALA A 364 -0.33 25.42 9.53
C ALA A 364 -0.21 24.21 10.51
N ALA A 365 -1.01 24.19 11.58
CA ALA A 365 -1.06 23.14 12.60
C ALA A 365 -2.10 22.03 12.33
N ASN A 366 -3.16 22.29 11.55
CA ASN A 366 -4.28 21.35 11.31
C ASN A 366 -4.32 20.76 9.90
N GLY A 367 -3.14 20.64 9.29
CA GLY A 367 -2.82 19.66 8.25
C GLY A 367 -3.72 19.64 7.03
N GLY A 368 -3.16 20.00 5.88
CA GLY A 368 -3.63 19.61 4.56
C GLY A 368 -5.08 19.95 4.15
N ALA A 369 -5.33 19.94 2.85
CA ALA A 369 -6.65 19.95 2.24
C ALA A 369 -6.55 19.33 0.85
N LEU A 370 -7.66 18.78 0.34
CA LEU A 370 -7.68 18.09 -0.95
C LEU A 370 -6.62 16.97 -1.02
N PRO A 371 -6.79 15.86 -0.27
CA PRO A 371 -5.93 14.70 -0.39
C PRO A 371 -6.17 14.03 -1.75
N LEU A 372 -5.34 14.39 -2.72
CA LEU A 372 -5.41 13.87 -4.07
C LEU A 372 -4.42 12.71 -4.21
N GLY A 373 -4.86 11.69 -4.96
CA GLY A 373 -4.05 10.52 -5.22
C GLY A 373 -3.03 10.72 -6.33
N PRO A 374 -2.24 9.68 -6.62
CA PRO A 374 -2.21 8.38 -5.93
C PRO A 374 -1.58 8.41 -4.53
N LEU A 375 -2.05 7.51 -3.66
CA LEU A 375 -1.36 7.08 -2.45
C LEU A 375 -0.40 5.94 -2.79
N VAL A 376 0.66 5.76 -2.00
CA VAL A 376 1.58 4.62 -2.15
C VAL A 376 1.71 3.84 -0.84
N TYR A 377 1.74 2.51 -0.93
CA TYR A 377 2.13 1.64 0.17
C TYR A 377 3.61 1.31 0.00
N ALA A 378 4.46 1.88 0.85
CA ALA A 378 5.89 1.73 0.76
C ALA A 378 6.37 0.47 1.50
N ALA A 379 7.58 0.04 1.18
CA ALA A 379 8.17 -1.20 1.68
C ALA A 379 8.64 -1.11 3.13
N ASP A 380 8.59 0.08 3.74
CA ASP A 380 8.70 0.28 5.17
C ASP A 380 7.40 -0.05 5.94
N GLY A 381 6.33 -0.45 5.22
CA GLY A 381 5.06 -0.87 5.79
C GLY A 381 4.09 0.27 6.05
N ASN A 382 4.37 1.48 5.56
CA ASN A 382 3.52 2.65 5.76
C ASN A 382 2.85 3.11 4.47
N VAL A 383 1.71 3.78 4.58
CA VAL A 383 1.06 4.46 3.44
C VAL A 383 1.47 5.92 3.41
N TYR A 384 1.81 6.44 2.25
CA TYR A 384 2.19 7.83 2.04
C TYR A 384 1.24 8.51 1.06
N GLY A 385 1.04 9.80 1.26
CA GLY A 385 0.23 10.62 0.37
C GLY A 385 0.51 12.10 0.51
N THR A 386 -0.12 12.88 -0.36
CA THR A 386 0.03 14.33 -0.37
C THR A 386 -1.33 15.01 -0.25
N THR A 387 -1.34 16.20 0.32
CA THR A 387 -2.47 17.12 0.19
C THR A 387 -2.10 18.26 -0.73
N PHE A 388 -3.00 18.59 -1.65
CA PHE A 388 -2.76 19.60 -2.66
C PHE A 388 -2.77 21.03 -2.12
N GLN A 389 -3.47 21.23 -1.00
CA GLN A 389 -3.56 22.47 -0.23
C GLN A 389 -3.26 22.19 1.25
N GLY A 390 -3.26 23.22 2.08
CA GLY A 390 -2.87 23.23 3.49
C GLY A 390 -1.37 23.49 3.68
N GLY A 391 -0.86 23.27 4.90
CA GLY A 391 0.57 23.41 5.18
C GLY A 391 1.05 24.87 5.26
N LYS A 392 2.17 25.17 4.59
CA LYS A 392 2.81 26.48 4.63
C LYS A 392 1.86 27.55 4.08
N ASP A 393 1.81 28.70 4.75
CA ASP A 393 0.95 29.86 4.44
C ASP A 393 -0.56 29.54 4.46
N ALA A 394 -0.97 28.39 5.01
CA ALA A 394 -2.36 28.06 5.21
C ALA A 394 -2.92 28.83 6.42
N THR A 395 -4.02 29.54 6.19
CA THR A 395 -4.76 30.26 7.23
C THR A 395 -6.25 30.02 7.05
N SER A 396 -7.07 30.60 7.92
CA SER A 396 -8.52 30.64 7.73
C SER A 396 -8.96 31.36 6.45
N GLU A 397 -8.06 32.01 5.71
CA GLU A 397 -8.40 32.74 4.48
C GLU A 397 -7.52 32.34 3.29
N GLN A 398 -6.51 31.49 3.52
CA GLN A 398 -5.49 31.14 2.54
C GLN A 398 -5.33 29.63 2.45
N ASN A 399 -5.26 29.12 1.23
CA ASN A 399 -5.33 27.68 1.00
C ASN A 399 -4.00 26.95 1.26
N GLY A 400 -2.88 27.66 1.39
CA GLY A 400 -1.55 27.06 1.59
C GLY A 400 -0.99 26.30 0.39
N GLN A 401 0.19 25.70 0.60
CA GLN A 401 1.04 25.13 -0.45
C GLN A 401 1.03 23.59 -0.54
N GLY A 402 0.32 22.90 0.34
CA GLY A 402 0.23 21.44 0.39
C GLY A 402 1.15 20.78 1.41
N THR A 403 0.90 19.49 1.67
CA THR A 403 1.66 18.69 2.65
C THR A 403 1.97 17.29 2.14
N LEU A 404 2.98 16.66 2.74
CA LEU A 404 3.27 15.23 2.66
C LEU A 404 2.86 14.60 4.00
N PHE A 405 2.19 13.45 3.96
CA PHE A 405 1.78 12.73 5.15
C PHE A 405 2.10 11.23 5.07
N ARG A 406 2.08 10.59 6.23
CA ARG A 406 2.20 9.14 6.43
C ARG A 406 1.03 8.62 7.26
N ILE A 407 0.60 7.40 6.96
CA ILE A 407 -0.25 6.56 7.78
C ILE A 407 0.59 5.36 8.22
N ALA A 408 0.91 5.29 9.51
CA ALA A 408 1.60 4.17 10.10
C ALA A 408 0.63 3.07 10.53
N ASN A 409 1.13 1.83 10.58
CA ASN A 409 0.37 0.63 10.90
C ASN A 409 -0.94 0.48 10.09
N PRO A 410 -0.91 0.65 8.75
CA PRO A 410 -2.13 0.66 7.95
C PRO A 410 -2.90 -0.68 7.98
N THR A 411 -2.23 -1.77 8.32
CA THR A 411 -2.85 -3.10 8.43
C THR A 411 -3.45 -3.39 9.81
N ALA A 412 -3.34 -2.48 10.77
CA ALA A 412 -3.82 -2.69 12.13
C ALA A 412 -5.32 -3.02 12.16
N ALA A 413 -5.70 -4.01 12.98
CA ALA A 413 -7.07 -4.49 13.06
C ALA A 413 -8.05 -3.42 13.55
N LYS A 414 -7.59 -2.54 14.45
CA LYS A 414 -8.39 -1.44 14.99
C LYS A 414 -7.90 -0.10 14.47
N LEU A 415 -8.84 0.82 14.27
CA LEU A 415 -8.54 2.17 13.78
C LEU A 415 -7.68 2.98 14.76
N GLU A 416 -7.84 2.76 16.07
CA GLU A 416 -7.09 3.46 17.13
C GLU A 416 -5.58 3.19 17.12
N ASP A 417 -5.16 2.10 16.48
CA ASP A 417 -3.75 1.71 16.33
C ASP A 417 -3.14 2.24 15.00
N VAL A 418 -3.94 2.87 14.16
CA VAL A 418 -3.52 3.52 12.90
C VAL A 418 -3.13 4.96 13.19
N GLU A 419 -1.91 5.34 12.84
CA GLU A 419 -1.38 6.66 13.18
C GLU A 419 -1.21 7.52 11.94
N PHE A 420 -1.85 8.70 11.92
CA PHE A 420 -1.60 9.73 10.91
C PHE A 420 -0.50 10.69 11.38
N ALA A 421 0.45 10.98 10.49
CA ALA A 421 1.47 12.00 10.73
C ALA A 421 1.66 12.89 9.49
N GLN A 422 1.62 14.21 9.68
CA GLN A 422 2.14 15.14 8.67
C GLN A 422 3.67 15.17 8.75
N LEU A 423 4.32 14.97 7.61
CA LEU A 423 5.78 14.87 7.53
C LEU A 423 6.44 16.14 7.01
N HIS A 424 5.80 16.83 6.07
CA HIS A 424 6.38 18.00 5.42
C HIS A 424 5.30 18.97 4.97
N ALA A 425 5.61 20.27 5.03
CA ALA A 425 4.83 21.33 4.40
C ALA A 425 5.64 21.87 3.23
N PHE A 426 5.04 21.83 2.03
CA PHE A 426 5.71 22.21 0.79
C PHE A 426 5.98 23.72 0.73
N ASP A 427 7.04 24.09 0.03
CA ASP A 427 7.48 25.47 -0.14
C ASP A 427 7.93 25.71 -1.59
N ALA A 428 7.23 26.61 -2.28
CA ALA A 428 7.53 27.00 -3.66
C ALA A 428 8.99 27.40 -3.86
N SER A 429 9.67 27.93 -2.84
CA SER A 429 11.07 28.35 -2.94
C SER A 429 12.10 27.20 -2.84
N SER A 430 11.65 25.96 -2.55
CA SER A 430 12.55 24.80 -2.40
C SER A 430 11.99 23.50 -2.96
N THR A 431 10.98 22.90 -2.32
CA THR A 431 10.37 21.63 -2.73
C THR A 431 9.27 21.78 -3.78
N GLY A 432 8.92 23.04 -4.11
CA GLY A 432 7.77 23.37 -4.94
C GLY A 432 6.48 23.41 -4.14
N SER A 433 5.35 23.64 -4.79
CA SER A 433 4.04 23.79 -4.15
C SER A 433 2.93 23.07 -4.92
N ARG A 434 1.84 22.79 -4.22
CA ARG A 434 0.66 22.03 -4.70
C ARG A 434 1.05 20.64 -5.21
N PRO A 435 1.50 19.75 -4.32
CA PRO A 435 1.89 18.40 -4.69
C PRO A 435 0.69 17.60 -5.22
N SER A 436 0.94 16.71 -6.17
CA SER A 436 -0.12 15.92 -6.82
C SER A 436 0.26 14.44 -6.89
N GLY A 437 0.08 13.74 -5.77
CA GLY A 437 0.24 12.28 -5.66
C GLY A 437 1.69 11.81 -5.60
N LEU A 438 1.85 10.50 -5.38
CA LEU A 438 3.15 9.83 -5.21
C LEU A 438 3.26 8.57 -6.07
N ALA A 439 4.48 8.20 -6.43
CA ALA A 439 4.80 6.94 -7.07
C ALA A 439 5.99 6.27 -6.39
N LEU A 440 5.99 4.94 -6.35
CA LEU A 440 7.14 4.17 -5.90
C LEU A 440 8.22 4.18 -6.98
N ALA A 441 9.47 4.43 -6.56
CA ALA A 441 10.65 4.35 -7.41
C ALA A 441 11.54 3.17 -6.96
N THR A 442 12.86 3.34 -7.04
CA THR A 442 13.85 2.28 -6.81
C THR A 442 13.92 1.83 -5.34
N LYS A 443 14.32 0.56 -5.16
CA LYS A 443 14.76 0.02 -3.87
C LYS A 443 16.24 -0.32 -3.99
N ALA A 444 17.06 0.30 -3.15
CA ALA A 444 18.51 0.10 -3.14
C ALA A 444 19.08 0.51 -1.77
N ASP A 445 20.21 -0.08 -1.38
CA ASP A 445 21.00 0.30 -0.21
C ASP A 445 20.19 0.38 1.10
N GLY A 446 19.25 -0.55 1.30
CA GLY A 446 18.38 -0.61 2.47
C GLY A 446 17.29 0.47 2.50
N LYS A 447 16.97 1.09 1.36
CA LYS A 447 15.97 2.16 1.25
C LYS A 447 15.06 2.00 0.05
N GLN A 448 13.88 2.61 0.12
CA GLN A 448 13.02 2.83 -1.03
C GLN A 448 12.89 4.32 -1.32
N THR A 449 13.14 4.68 -2.58
CA THR A 449 12.85 6.02 -3.09
C THR A 449 11.37 6.12 -3.43
N ILE A 450 10.75 7.21 -2.99
CA ILE A 450 9.38 7.60 -3.33
C ILE A 450 9.46 8.96 -4.01
N VAL A 451 8.75 9.11 -5.12
CA VAL A 451 8.74 10.35 -5.90
C VAL A 451 7.35 10.94 -5.99
N GLY A 452 7.29 12.25 -6.14
CA GLY A 452 6.06 12.97 -6.40
C GLY A 452 6.34 14.21 -7.24
N VAL A 453 5.29 14.99 -7.45
CA VAL A 453 5.37 16.17 -8.32
C VAL A 453 4.67 17.36 -7.70
N THR A 454 5.15 18.55 -8.02
CA THR A 454 4.53 19.83 -7.64
C THR A 454 4.09 20.63 -8.87
N GLU A 455 3.03 21.44 -8.74
CA GLU A 455 2.49 22.23 -9.86
C GLU A 455 3.32 23.49 -10.12
N PHE A 456 3.89 24.09 -9.07
CA PHE A 456 4.65 25.34 -9.13
C PHE A 456 5.93 25.27 -8.29
N GLY A 457 6.82 26.23 -8.51
CA GLY A 457 8.02 26.44 -7.71
C GLY A 457 9.17 25.46 -7.99
N GLY A 458 10.11 25.43 -7.05
CA GLY A 458 11.32 24.60 -7.06
C GLY A 458 12.61 25.42 -7.02
N ASN A 459 12.59 26.70 -7.40
CA ASN A 459 13.74 27.59 -7.30
C ASN A 459 13.62 28.55 -6.13
N ALA A 460 14.77 28.98 -5.57
CA ALA A 460 14.81 29.91 -4.45
C ALA A 460 14.08 31.25 -4.69
N SER A 461 13.98 31.69 -5.95
CA SER A 461 13.25 32.91 -6.34
C SER A 461 11.75 32.70 -6.52
N ASP A 462 11.29 31.44 -6.51
CA ASP A 462 9.89 31.15 -6.77
C ASP A 462 9.01 31.51 -5.57
N THR A 463 7.83 32.04 -5.86
CA THR A 463 6.87 32.48 -4.85
C THR A 463 5.52 31.82 -5.05
N TYR A 464 4.72 31.77 -3.99
CA TYR A 464 3.35 31.28 -4.03
C TYR A 464 2.41 32.27 -3.34
N ASN A 465 1.34 32.64 -4.04
CA ASN A 465 0.26 33.44 -3.50
C ASN A 465 -0.91 32.51 -3.13
N ALA A 466 -1.07 32.30 -1.83
CA ALA A 466 -2.09 31.41 -1.26
C ALA A 466 -3.52 31.97 -1.29
N VAL A 467 -3.70 33.26 -1.62
CA VAL A 467 -5.02 33.89 -1.84
C VAL A 467 -5.51 33.53 -3.24
N ASP A 468 -4.67 33.78 -4.25
CA ASP A 468 -5.03 33.56 -5.65
C ASP A 468 -4.82 32.11 -6.12
N ASN A 469 -4.18 31.27 -5.29
CA ASN A 469 -3.73 29.91 -5.64
C ASN A 469 -2.83 29.86 -6.87
N ILE A 470 -1.92 30.83 -6.99
CA ILE A 470 -1.00 30.97 -8.12
C ILE A 470 0.42 31.01 -7.58
N GLY A 471 1.31 30.19 -8.16
CA GLY A 471 2.76 30.25 -7.90
C GLY A 471 3.55 30.60 -9.16
N THR A 472 4.80 31.03 -8.96
CA THR A 472 5.80 31.11 -10.03
C THR A 472 6.56 29.78 -10.17
N GLY A 473 7.34 29.62 -11.23
CA GLY A 473 8.04 28.37 -11.52
C GLY A 473 7.11 27.29 -12.10
N PHE A 474 7.69 26.17 -12.53
CA PHE A 474 7.00 25.12 -13.29
C PHE A 474 6.94 23.79 -12.53
N GLY A 475 7.18 23.83 -11.22
CA GLY A 475 7.12 22.67 -10.35
C GLY A 475 8.40 21.84 -10.37
N THR A 476 8.33 20.73 -9.63
CA THR A 476 9.44 19.81 -9.45
C THR A 476 8.99 18.37 -9.63
N VAL A 477 9.94 17.50 -9.96
CA VAL A 477 9.89 16.12 -9.45
C VAL A 477 10.65 16.16 -8.13
N PHE A 478 9.99 15.82 -7.02
CA PHE A 478 10.62 15.68 -5.72
C PHE A 478 10.77 14.20 -5.35
N ALA A 479 11.77 13.90 -4.54
CA ALA A 479 12.01 12.57 -4.01
C ALA A 479 12.25 12.62 -2.51
N PHE A 480 11.91 11.53 -1.83
CA PHE A 480 12.34 11.22 -0.48
C PHE A 480 12.59 9.72 -0.34
N GLU A 481 13.38 9.35 0.64
CA GLU A 481 13.71 7.96 0.92
C GLU A 481 13.06 7.52 2.23
N VAL A 482 12.63 6.25 2.26
CA VAL A 482 12.22 5.56 3.48
C VAL A 482 13.13 4.35 3.69
N ALA A 483 13.53 4.12 4.94
CA ALA A 483 14.36 2.98 5.29
C ALA A 483 13.55 1.68 5.15
N LEU A 484 14.12 0.68 4.50
CA LEU A 484 13.54 -0.64 4.43
C LEU A 484 13.70 -1.34 5.79
N PRO A 485 12.71 -2.12 6.24
CA PRO A 485 12.85 -2.90 7.45
C PRO A 485 13.98 -3.92 7.25
N ALA A 486 14.94 -3.95 8.18
CA ALA A 486 15.98 -4.96 8.15
C ALA A 486 15.36 -6.35 8.31
N ALA A 487 15.76 -7.30 7.46
CA ALA A 487 15.30 -8.68 7.59
C ALA A 487 15.81 -9.28 8.90
N ALA A 488 14.87 -9.76 9.72
CA ALA A 488 15.17 -10.43 10.96
C ALA A 488 14.40 -11.75 11.08
N ILE A 489 15.10 -12.83 11.46
CA ILE A 489 14.48 -14.11 11.81
C ILE A 489 14.05 -14.01 13.26
N THR A 490 12.75 -13.99 13.50
CA THR A 490 12.16 -13.87 14.85
C THR A 490 11.94 -15.22 15.49
N ARG A 491 11.82 -16.28 14.68
CA ARG A 491 11.71 -17.66 15.13
C ARG A 491 12.25 -18.59 14.05
N PHE A 492 13.07 -19.57 14.43
CA PHE A 492 13.35 -20.75 13.61
C PHE A 492 13.67 -21.91 14.54
N GLN A 493 12.85 -22.96 14.54
CA GLN A 493 12.89 -24.05 15.52
C GLN A 493 12.56 -25.40 14.88
N ALA A 494 13.11 -26.47 15.42
CA ALA A 494 12.77 -27.86 15.14
C ALA A 494 11.99 -28.44 16.33
N ASP A 495 10.74 -28.86 16.12
CA ASP A 495 9.81 -29.34 17.15
C ASP A 495 9.73 -28.43 18.40
N GLY A 496 9.80 -27.11 18.18
CA GLY A 496 9.75 -26.10 19.25
C GLY A 496 11.09 -25.80 19.93
N SER A 497 12.21 -26.37 19.47
CA SER A 497 13.55 -26.15 20.03
C SER A 497 14.57 -25.65 19.00
N GLN A 498 15.62 -24.95 19.46
CA GLN A 498 16.79 -24.63 18.62
C GLN A 498 17.65 -25.88 18.33
N ALA A 499 17.55 -26.88 19.20
CA ALA A 499 18.20 -28.18 19.03
C ALA A 499 17.24 -29.29 19.46
N ALA A 500 16.88 -30.18 18.54
CA ALA A 500 15.99 -31.31 18.83
C ALA A 500 16.78 -32.63 18.87
N LYS A 501 16.27 -33.57 19.66
CA LYS A 501 16.73 -34.97 19.68
C LYS A 501 15.54 -35.86 19.39
N VAL A 502 15.65 -36.72 18.39
CA VAL A 502 14.56 -37.60 17.95
C VAL A 502 15.05 -39.02 17.74
N ALA A 503 14.13 -39.98 17.77
CA ALA A 503 14.46 -41.36 17.44
C ALA A 503 14.68 -41.52 15.93
N GLU A 504 15.48 -42.51 15.55
CA GLU A 504 15.62 -42.91 14.15
C GLU A 504 14.25 -43.23 13.51
N GLY A 505 14.03 -42.73 12.30
CA GLY A 505 12.77 -42.83 11.57
C GLY A 505 11.73 -41.76 11.93
N SER A 506 12.00 -40.89 12.92
CA SER A 506 11.12 -39.76 13.23
C SER A 506 11.09 -38.72 12.12
N LYS A 507 9.93 -38.06 11.95
CA LYS A 507 9.80 -36.80 11.21
C LYS A 507 9.89 -35.64 12.19
N VAL A 508 10.43 -34.52 11.74
CA VAL A 508 10.59 -33.29 12.53
C VAL A 508 9.86 -32.15 11.83
N THR A 509 9.21 -31.30 12.62
CA THR A 509 8.57 -30.08 12.13
C THR A 509 9.50 -28.89 12.33
N LEU A 510 9.98 -28.32 11.23
CA LEU A 510 10.64 -27.02 11.23
C LEU A 510 9.56 -25.94 11.21
N ALA A 511 9.64 -24.95 12.10
CA ALA A 511 8.74 -23.81 12.14
C ALA A 511 9.54 -22.51 12.21
N TRP A 512 9.16 -21.54 11.39
CA TRP A 512 9.85 -20.25 11.31
C TRP A 512 8.90 -19.06 11.24
N ALA A 513 9.46 -17.89 11.51
CA ALA A 513 8.86 -16.57 11.29
C ALA A 513 9.99 -15.55 11.14
N SER A 514 9.74 -14.53 10.32
CA SER A 514 10.65 -13.42 10.10
C SER A 514 9.88 -12.10 10.08
N SER A 515 10.60 -10.99 10.27
CA SER A 515 10.10 -9.62 10.15
C SER A 515 10.98 -8.86 9.18
N GLY A 516 10.40 -8.03 8.31
CA GLY A 516 11.15 -7.22 7.34
C GLY A 516 11.78 -8.00 6.18
N ALA A 517 11.69 -9.33 6.19
CA ALA A 517 12.11 -10.17 5.09
C ALA A 517 11.05 -10.20 3.98
N SER A 518 11.50 -10.29 2.73
CA SER A 518 10.65 -10.46 1.55
C SER A 518 10.73 -11.88 0.98
N VAL A 519 11.87 -12.54 1.19
CA VAL A 519 12.14 -13.91 0.77
C VAL A 519 12.97 -14.59 1.86
N CYS A 520 12.68 -15.86 2.10
CA CYS A 520 13.53 -16.73 2.91
C CYS A 520 13.93 -17.97 2.10
N GLU A 521 15.15 -18.43 2.27
CA GLU A 521 15.71 -19.59 1.57
C GLU A 521 16.21 -20.62 2.58
N ALA A 522 15.77 -21.86 2.38
CA ALA A 522 16.24 -23.01 3.14
C ALA A 522 17.60 -23.50 2.63
N GLY A 523 18.48 -23.91 3.53
CA GLY A 523 19.78 -24.50 3.21
C GLY A 523 20.27 -25.53 4.23
N GLY A 524 21.38 -26.21 3.92
CA GLY A 524 21.88 -27.34 4.71
C GLY A 524 21.17 -28.63 4.33
N ASP A 525 20.60 -29.34 5.31
CA ASP A 525 19.92 -30.64 5.11
C ASP A 525 18.47 -30.51 4.57
N TRP A 526 18.09 -29.33 4.09
CA TRP A 526 16.84 -29.00 3.40
C TRP A 526 17.12 -27.87 2.39
N SER A 527 16.23 -27.65 1.43
CA SER A 527 16.44 -26.63 0.39
C SER A 527 15.12 -26.07 -0.16
N GLY A 528 15.23 -24.94 -0.86
CA GLY A 528 14.13 -24.31 -1.59
C GLY A 528 13.65 -23.00 -0.95
N ALA A 529 12.93 -22.22 -1.76
CA ALA A 529 12.32 -20.97 -1.32
C ALA A 529 11.22 -21.23 -0.29
N GLN A 530 11.23 -20.45 0.78
CA GLN A 530 10.26 -20.48 1.87
C GLN A 530 9.51 -19.17 1.94
N GLN A 531 8.29 -19.23 2.46
CA GLN A 531 7.54 -18.04 2.87
C GLN A 531 8.22 -17.37 4.07
N THR A 532 7.89 -16.12 4.35
CA THR A 532 8.46 -15.35 5.48
C THR A 532 8.01 -15.87 6.85
N GLU A 533 6.95 -16.67 6.88
CA GLU A 533 6.52 -17.48 8.01
C GLU A 533 5.96 -18.82 7.53
N GLY A 534 6.06 -19.86 8.35
CA GLY A 534 5.50 -21.16 8.00
C GLY A 534 6.05 -22.31 8.82
N SER A 535 5.70 -23.52 8.36
CA SER A 535 6.25 -24.76 8.86
C SER A 535 6.41 -25.79 7.74
N ALA A 536 7.41 -26.66 7.90
CA ALA A 536 7.69 -27.76 6.99
C ALA A 536 8.08 -29.01 7.77
N GLN A 537 7.70 -30.19 7.29
CA GLN A 537 8.17 -31.45 7.84
C GLN A 537 9.40 -31.95 7.08
N VAL A 538 10.40 -32.40 7.83
CA VAL A 538 11.61 -33.06 7.31
C VAL A 538 11.72 -34.48 7.86
N GLY A 539 12.40 -35.35 7.12
CA GLY A 539 12.54 -36.78 7.45
C GLY A 539 11.57 -37.68 6.68
N PRO A 540 11.48 -38.98 7.04
CA PRO A 540 12.06 -39.61 8.23
C PRO A 540 13.59 -39.54 8.27
N LEU A 541 14.15 -39.26 9.45
CA LEU A 541 15.60 -39.05 9.62
C LEU A 541 16.30 -40.37 9.95
N ALA A 542 17.41 -40.64 9.27
CA ALA A 542 18.28 -41.78 9.56
C ALA A 542 19.28 -41.44 10.66
N TYR A 543 19.77 -42.42 11.39
CA TYR A 543 20.87 -42.16 12.32
C TYR A 543 22.14 -41.74 11.56
N ARG A 544 22.81 -40.70 12.06
CA ARG A 544 24.16 -40.31 11.66
C ARG A 544 24.91 -39.69 12.84
N ALA A 545 26.24 -39.75 12.80
CA ALA A 545 27.10 -39.27 13.88
C ALA A 545 27.01 -37.75 14.09
N GLU A 546 26.88 -36.99 13.00
CA GLU A 546 26.74 -35.53 13.02
C GLU A 546 25.27 -35.10 12.98
N PRO A 547 24.82 -34.10 13.76
CA PRO A 547 23.43 -33.67 13.71
C PRO A 547 23.02 -33.14 12.33
N TYR A 548 21.74 -33.31 11.95
CA TYR A 548 21.12 -32.60 10.83
C TYR A 548 21.15 -31.10 11.09
N ARG A 549 21.63 -30.32 10.13
CA ARG A 549 21.72 -28.85 10.21
C ARG A 549 20.79 -28.25 9.16
N TYR A 550 19.77 -27.55 9.63
CA TYR A 550 18.83 -26.82 8.80
C TYR A 550 19.11 -25.34 8.97
N THR A 551 19.38 -24.62 7.88
CA THR A 551 19.57 -23.16 7.88
C THR A 551 18.41 -22.47 7.19
N LEU A 552 18.06 -21.29 7.69
CA LEU A 552 17.13 -20.37 7.05
C LEU A 552 17.87 -19.04 6.84
N VAL A 553 17.90 -18.55 5.61
CA VAL A 553 18.45 -17.23 5.27
C VAL A 553 17.28 -16.36 4.81
N CYS A 554 17.01 -15.26 5.50
CA CYS A 554 15.94 -14.33 5.14
C CYS A 554 16.53 -12.99 4.70
N GLN A 555 16.04 -12.42 3.60
CA GLN A 555 16.57 -11.21 2.96
C GLN A 555 15.54 -10.08 2.91
N SER A 556 16.00 -8.83 3.03
CA SER A 556 15.19 -7.62 2.88
C SER A 556 14.67 -7.48 1.45
N ALA A 557 13.71 -6.57 1.25
CA ALA A 557 13.03 -6.38 -0.05
C ALA A 557 13.96 -5.98 -1.22
N ASP A 558 15.17 -5.50 -0.94
CA ASP A 558 16.20 -5.11 -1.89
C ASP A 558 17.42 -6.06 -1.89
N GLY A 559 17.40 -7.11 -1.06
CA GLY A 559 18.51 -8.04 -0.90
C GLY A 559 19.73 -7.47 -0.17
N ALA A 560 19.70 -6.21 0.28
CA ALA A 560 20.87 -5.55 0.89
C ALA A 560 21.18 -6.07 2.31
N ALA A 561 20.16 -6.49 3.07
CA ALA A 561 20.31 -7.06 4.39
C ALA A 561 19.81 -8.50 4.42
N SER A 562 20.61 -9.42 4.99
CA SER A 562 20.23 -10.81 5.17
C SER A 562 20.56 -11.29 6.58
N GLN A 563 19.67 -12.07 7.20
CA GLN A 563 19.96 -12.80 8.43
C GLN A 563 19.93 -14.31 8.16
N GLU A 564 20.92 -15.02 8.70
CA GLU A 564 20.94 -16.49 8.75
C GLU A 564 20.69 -16.99 10.17
N GLN A 565 19.88 -18.04 10.32
CA GLN A 565 19.77 -18.82 11.54
C GLN A 565 19.83 -20.31 11.21
N ALA A 566 20.37 -21.11 12.14
CA ALA A 566 20.46 -22.55 12.01
C ALA A 566 19.83 -23.27 13.20
N VAL A 567 19.19 -24.39 12.93
CA VAL A 567 18.71 -25.35 13.95
C VAL A 567 19.31 -26.72 13.68
N THR A 568 19.51 -27.48 14.75
CA THR A 568 20.13 -28.80 14.66
C THR A 568 19.22 -29.90 15.18
N VAL A 569 19.23 -31.07 14.52
CA VAL A 569 18.48 -32.25 14.95
C VAL A 569 19.44 -33.43 15.08
N SER A 570 19.60 -33.95 16.29
CA SER A 570 20.36 -35.19 16.53
C SER A 570 19.40 -36.37 16.51
N VAL A 571 19.82 -37.48 15.89
CA VAL A 571 19.04 -38.71 15.83
C VAL A 571 19.65 -39.72 16.79
N GLU A 572 18.83 -40.32 17.65
CA GLU A 572 19.24 -41.38 18.56
C GLU A 572 18.93 -42.75 17.93
N GLN A 573 19.92 -43.66 17.96
CA GLN A 573 19.76 -45.01 17.45
C GLN A 573 18.66 -45.72 18.23
N LYS A 574 17.83 -46.48 17.50
CA LYS A 574 16.92 -47.42 18.13
C LYS A 574 17.77 -48.48 18.85
N ALA A 575 17.61 -48.61 20.17
CA ALA A 575 18.33 -49.61 20.94
C ALA A 575 18.04 -51.00 20.35
N VAL A 576 19.08 -51.66 19.84
CA VAL A 576 18.99 -53.07 19.43
C VAL A 576 19.05 -53.88 20.71
N THR A 577 17.90 -54.34 21.19
CA THR A 577 17.86 -55.37 22.23
C THR A 577 18.45 -56.65 21.62
N PRO A 578 19.51 -57.25 22.18
CA PRO A 578 19.97 -58.55 21.71
C PRO A 578 18.83 -59.55 21.97
N GLU A 579 18.32 -60.14 20.90
CA GLU A 579 17.35 -61.23 20.96
C GLU A 579 18.05 -62.44 21.62
N PRO A 580 17.47 -63.08 22.65
CA PRO A 580 18.00 -64.34 23.17
C PRO A 580 17.75 -65.41 22.10
N GLY A 581 18.81 -65.92 21.49
CA GLY A 581 18.69 -67.01 20.51
C GLY A 581 18.20 -68.31 21.17
N GLU A 582 17.09 -68.85 20.67
CA GLU A 582 16.70 -70.27 20.74
C GLU A 582 17.43 -71.01 19.60
N GLU A 583 18.42 -71.85 19.90
CA GLU A 583 18.37 -73.29 20.25
C GLU A 583 18.65 -74.20 19.03
N SER A 584 19.71 -75.02 19.13
CA SER A 584 19.72 -76.34 18.50
C SER A 584 20.57 -77.29 19.35
N GLY A 585 19.91 -78.36 19.82
CA GLY A 585 20.49 -79.36 20.71
C GLY A 585 21.28 -80.46 20.00
N ALA A 586 22.20 -81.05 20.75
CA ALA A 586 22.63 -82.44 20.60
C ALA A 586 23.09 -82.93 21.98
N GLY A 587 22.47 -84.00 22.48
CA GLY A 587 22.67 -84.52 23.83
C GLY A 587 23.99 -85.28 24.02
N ASN A 588 24.38 -85.49 25.28
CA ASN A 588 24.27 -86.81 25.91
C ASN A 588 24.54 -86.74 27.43
N GLU A 589 23.81 -87.59 28.16
CA GLU A 589 24.02 -88.21 29.48
C GLU A 589 25.04 -87.68 30.51
N GLY A 590 24.59 -87.54 31.77
CA GLY A 590 25.50 -87.64 32.94
C GLY A 590 25.02 -87.10 34.30
N LYS A 591 24.24 -87.91 35.04
CA LYS A 591 24.17 -88.08 36.52
C LYS A 591 24.47 -86.92 37.52
N GLY A 592 23.52 -86.78 38.46
CA GLY A 592 23.71 -86.38 39.87
C GLY A 592 23.48 -84.88 40.15
N GLY A 593 22.75 -84.41 41.16
CA GLY A 593 22.08 -84.99 42.32
C GLY A 593 21.82 -83.85 43.33
N GLY A 594 20.65 -83.83 43.99
CA GLY A 594 20.28 -82.97 45.12
C GLY A 594 19.98 -81.50 44.77
N GLY A 595 18.96 -80.81 45.28
CA GLY A 595 18.00 -81.04 46.35
C GLY A 595 17.52 -79.66 46.85
N GLY A 596 16.27 -79.53 47.27
CA GLY A 596 15.84 -78.44 48.17
C GLY A 596 14.84 -77.40 47.64
N SER A 597 13.56 -77.76 47.68
CA SER A 597 12.43 -77.00 48.26
C SER A 597 12.33 -75.45 48.09
N LEU A 598 11.28 -75.06 47.35
CA LEU A 598 10.37 -73.92 47.61
C LEU A 598 9.75 -74.02 49.04
N PRO A 599 9.16 -72.96 49.67
CA PRO A 599 8.17 -72.08 49.04
C PRO A 599 7.96 -70.64 49.60
N TRP A 600 7.04 -69.96 48.90
CA TRP A 600 6.14 -68.86 49.29
C TRP A 600 6.10 -68.41 50.77
N GLN A 601 6.03 -67.10 51.01
CA GLN A 601 4.78 -66.40 51.41
C GLN A 601 4.98 -64.89 51.62
N ALA A 602 3.84 -64.21 51.56
CA ALA A 602 3.60 -62.78 51.59
C ALA A 602 3.66 -62.13 52.99
N LEU A 603 3.36 -60.83 53.02
CA LEU A 603 2.76 -60.02 54.09
C LEU A 603 3.71 -59.27 55.06
N ALA A 604 3.69 -57.93 54.91
CA ALA A 604 3.06 -56.98 55.84
C ALA A 604 3.94 -55.90 56.52
N LEU A 605 3.35 -54.69 56.52
CA LEU A 605 3.37 -53.61 57.54
C LEU A 605 4.44 -52.50 57.51
N LEU A 606 3.93 -51.30 57.20
CA LEU A 606 4.35 -49.98 57.71
C LEU A 606 4.34 -49.93 59.26
N PRO A 607 5.13 -49.03 59.87
CA PRO A 607 4.50 -47.82 60.42
C PRO A 607 5.31 -46.51 60.29
N LEU A 608 4.57 -45.41 60.41
CA LEU A 608 5.01 -44.03 60.64
C LEU A 608 5.72 -43.83 61.98
N ALA A 609 6.68 -42.90 62.06
CA ALA A 609 6.64 -41.72 62.95
C ALA A 609 7.98 -40.93 62.99
N LEU A 610 7.90 -39.61 62.71
CA LEU A 610 8.39 -38.45 63.51
C LEU A 610 9.89 -38.46 63.97
N LEU A 611 10.71 -37.41 63.95
CA LEU A 611 10.50 -35.97 64.05
C LEU A 611 11.87 -35.23 63.90
N ARG A 612 11.83 -34.00 63.35
CA ARG A 612 12.63 -32.78 63.69
C ARG A 612 14.16 -32.79 63.52
N GLN A 613 14.64 -32.01 62.53
CA GLN A 613 15.15 -30.62 62.64
C GLN A 613 16.53 -30.47 63.30
N ARG A 614 17.48 -29.93 62.54
CA ARG A 614 18.26 -28.75 62.98
C ARG A 614 18.69 -27.88 61.80
N LEU A 615 18.62 -26.58 62.08
CA LEU A 615 18.76 -25.44 61.20
C LEU A 615 20.19 -24.90 61.16
N ARG A 616 20.49 -24.22 60.04
CA ARG A 616 21.22 -22.94 59.90
C ARG A 616 22.74 -22.86 60.16
N ALA A 617 23.42 -22.63 59.04
CA ALA A 617 24.03 -21.35 58.64
C ALA A 617 25.47 -21.01 59.07
N ALA A 618 26.06 -20.18 58.17
CA ALA A 618 27.25 -19.34 58.31
C ALA A 618 28.60 -20.09 58.12
N ARG A 619 29.60 -19.56 57.41
CA ARG A 619 29.92 -18.18 57.01
C ARG A 619 31.18 -18.22 56.11
N LYS A 620 31.26 -17.25 55.17
CA LYS A 620 32.43 -16.42 54.76
C LYS A 620 33.68 -17.15 54.24
N GLY A 621 34.40 -16.63 53.25
CA GLY A 621 34.42 -15.31 52.61
C GLY A 621 35.58 -15.30 51.58
N THR A 622 35.57 -14.37 50.62
CA THR A 622 36.50 -13.21 50.61
C THR A 622 37.83 -13.59 49.92
N VAL A 623 38.41 -12.91 48.90
CA VAL A 623 38.12 -11.67 48.15
C VAL A 623 39.34 -11.34 47.26
N LEU A 624 39.16 -10.40 46.31
CA LEU A 624 40.16 -9.53 45.62
C LEU A 624 41.18 -10.22 44.69
N LEU A 625 41.49 -9.69 43.50
CA LEU A 625 41.47 -8.30 43.00
C LEU A 625 40.71 -8.15 41.69
#